data_AF-A0A8F6UA72-F1
#
_entry.id   AF-A0A8F6UA72-F1
#
_cell.length_a   1.000
_cell.length_b   1.000
_cell.length_c   1.000
_cell.angle_alpha   90.00
_cell.angle_beta   90.00
_cell.angle_gamma   90.00
#
_symmetry.space_group_name_H-M   'P 1'
#
loop_
_entity.id
_entity.type
_entity.pdbx_description
1 polymer ?
#
loop_
_entity_poly.entity_id
_entity_poly.type
_entity_poly.pdbx_seq_one_letter_code
_entity_poly.pdbx_strand_id
1 'polypeptide(L)'
;LFDFVEKEALPGTDVDSEAFWAGAASVIADLAPKNKALLAVRDEIQGKVDAWHGEHAGADYDRAAYKAFLKGIGYLLDEPADFQITTSGVDTEITTTAGPQLVVPVLNARFAINASNARWGSLYDALYGTDAIPETDGAEKGTSYNKVRGDKVIAFARDFLDEALPLSSGSHVGTTGYVVDAASLRVTLADGSTVGLKDPSQLLGYQGTPDAPTAILFVHNGLHFEIQIDP
;
A
#
# COMPACT_ATOMS: atom_id res chain seq x y z
N LEU A 1 -31.21 6.10 6.21
CA LEU A 1 -30.64 5.91 4.85
C LEU A 1 -31.14 6.99 3.90
N PHE A 2 -32.44 7.08 3.61
CA PHE A 2 -33.00 8.14 2.73
C PHE A 2 -32.50 9.54 3.11
N ASP A 3 -32.70 9.95 4.37
CA ASP A 3 -32.26 11.25 4.87
C ASP A 3 -30.76 11.52 4.74
N PHE A 4 -29.92 10.51 4.95
CA PHE A 4 -28.47 10.63 4.78
C PHE A 4 -28.12 10.91 3.31
N VAL A 5 -28.74 10.17 2.38
CA VAL A 5 -28.50 10.36 0.95
C VAL A 5 -28.95 11.77 0.52
N GLU A 6 -30.15 12.19 0.92
CA GLU A 6 -30.72 13.50 0.58
C GLU A 6 -29.95 14.68 1.15
N LYS A 7 -29.54 14.58 2.42
CA LYS A 7 -29.02 15.73 3.17
C LYS A 7 -27.51 15.80 3.22
N GLU A 8 -26.81 14.69 2.98
CA GLU A 8 -25.35 14.61 3.14
C GLU A 8 -24.63 14.14 1.87
N ALA A 9 -25.15 13.13 1.14
CA ALA A 9 -24.43 12.54 0.01
C ALA A 9 -24.68 13.21 -1.35
N LEU A 10 -25.93 13.56 -1.66
CA LEU A 10 -26.31 14.19 -2.94
C LEU A 10 -25.86 15.66 -3.09
N PRO A 11 -25.94 16.52 -2.06
CA PRO A 11 -25.57 17.92 -2.20
C PRO A 11 -24.13 18.09 -2.70
N GLY A 12 -23.94 18.86 -3.78
CA GLY A 12 -22.63 19.13 -4.40
C GLY A 12 -22.20 18.16 -5.51
N THR A 13 -23.04 17.17 -5.86
CA THR A 13 -22.76 16.20 -6.94
C THR A 13 -23.36 16.56 -8.29
N ASP A 14 -24.19 17.60 -8.36
CA ASP A 14 -25.02 17.98 -9.53
C ASP A 14 -26.04 16.93 -9.99
N VAL A 15 -26.27 15.88 -9.20
CA VAL A 15 -27.26 14.83 -9.48
C VAL A 15 -28.63 15.22 -8.89
N ASP A 16 -29.68 15.17 -9.72
CA ASP A 16 -31.05 15.38 -9.28
C ASP A 16 -31.56 14.21 -8.40
N SER A 17 -32.23 14.55 -7.29
CA SER A 17 -32.71 13.56 -6.30
C SER A 17 -33.77 12.62 -6.90
N GLU A 18 -34.75 13.15 -7.63
CA GLU A 18 -35.82 12.33 -8.21
C GLU A 18 -35.25 11.35 -9.25
N ALA A 19 -34.35 11.85 -10.11
CA ALA A 19 -33.62 11.04 -11.07
C ALA A 19 -32.76 9.96 -10.40
N PHE A 20 -32.06 10.29 -9.30
CA PHE A 20 -31.26 9.33 -8.54
C PHE A 20 -32.11 8.18 -8.01
N TRP A 21 -33.22 8.47 -7.33
CA TRP A 21 -34.06 7.42 -6.74
C TRP A 21 -34.80 6.59 -7.78
N ALA A 22 -35.31 7.22 -8.84
CA ALA A 22 -35.92 6.50 -9.96
C ALA A 22 -34.90 5.57 -10.63
N GLY A 23 -33.67 6.05 -10.86
CA GLY A 23 -32.57 5.26 -11.40
C GLY A 23 -32.18 4.09 -10.50
N ALA A 24 -32.00 4.33 -9.20
CA ALA A 24 -31.67 3.30 -8.22
C ALA A 24 -32.75 2.20 -8.16
N ALA A 25 -34.03 2.59 -8.15
CA ALA A 25 -35.14 1.65 -8.17
C ALA A 25 -35.15 0.79 -9.44
N SER A 26 -34.91 1.39 -10.61
CA SER A 26 -34.82 0.66 -11.88
C SER A 26 -33.66 -0.34 -11.87
N VAL A 27 -32.47 0.08 -11.44
CA VAL A 27 -31.29 -0.78 -11.37
C VAL A 27 -31.54 -1.97 -10.43
N ILE A 28 -32.16 -1.75 -9.28
CA ILE A 28 -32.49 -2.83 -8.34
C ILE A 28 -33.51 -3.78 -8.96
N ALA A 29 -34.57 -3.27 -9.57
CA ALA A 29 -35.60 -4.10 -10.21
C ALA A 29 -35.02 -4.98 -11.34
N ASP A 30 -34.12 -4.42 -12.14
CA ASP A 30 -33.51 -5.11 -13.29
C ASP A 30 -32.42 -6.12 -12.88
N LEU A 31 -31.63 -5.81 -11.83
CA LEU A 31 -30.46 -6.60 -11.46
C LEU A 31 -30.68 -7.55 -10.28
N ALA A 32 -31.64 -7.30 -9.38
CA ALA A 32 -31.89 -8.18 -8.23
C ALA A 32 -32.27 -9.61 -8.62
N PRO A 33 -33.14 -9.86 -9.63
CA PRO A 33 -33.44 -11.22 -10.07
C PRO A 33 -32.21 -11.95 -10.61
N LYS A 34 -31.33 -11.25 -11.35
CA LYS A 34 -30.08 -11.81 -11.87
C LYS A 34 -29.12 -12.15 -10.74
N ASN A 35 -28.97 -11.26 -9.76
CA ASN A 35 -28.14 -11.50 -8.58
C ASN A 35 -28.61 -12.74 -7.81
N LYS A 36 -29.92 -12.87 -7.56
CA LYS A 36 -30.49 -14.06 -6.91
C LYS A 36 -30.25 -15.34 -7.72
N ALA A 37 -30.38 -15.29 -9.04
CA ALA A 37 -30.09 -16.43 -9.90
C ALA A 37 -28.61 -16.84 -9.83
N LEU A 38 -27.68 -15.88 -9.79
CA LEU A 38 -26.25 -16.16 -9.62
C LEU A 38 -25.94 -16.84 -8.28
N LEU A 39 -26.65 -16.47 -7.20
CA LEU A 39 -26.51 -17.16 -5.91
C LEU A 39 -27.03 -18.61 -5.98
N ALA A 40 -28.17 -18.84 -6.62
CA ALA A 40 -28.71 -20.18 -6.81
C ALA A 40 -27.76 -21.08 -7.62
N VAL A 41 -27.05 -20.54 -8.61
CA VAL A 41 -26.00 -21.26 -9.36
C VAL A 41 -24.86 -21.69 -8.43
N ARG A 42 -24.46 -20.85 -7.47
CA ARG A 42 -23.42 -21.21 -6.48
C ARG A 42 -23.88 -22.38 -5.61
N ASP A 43 -25.11 -22.31 -5.09
CA ASP A 43 -25.68 -23.37 -4.25
C ASP A 43 -25.81 -24.69 -5.02
N GLU A 44 -26.25 -24.65 -6.28
CA GLU A 44 -26.36 -25.82 -7.14
C GLU A 44 -24.99 -26.47 -7.41
N ILE A 45 -24.00 -25.66 -7.79
CA ILE A 45 -22.62 -26.12 -8.01
C ILE A 45 -22.07 -26.77 -6.74
N GLN A 46 -22.19 -26.09 -5.59
CA GLN A 46 -21.68 -26.62 -4.34
C GLN A 46 -22.39 -27.93 -3.96
N GLY A 47 -23.72 -28.01 -4.11
CA GLY A 47 -24.47 -29.23 -3.84
C GLY A 47 -24.04 -30.40 -4.73
N LYS A 48 -23.70 -30.16 -6.00
CA LYS A 48 -23.13 -31.20 -6.88
C LYS A 48 -21.74 -31.64 -6.42
N VAL A 49 -20.89 -30.70 -6.01
CA VAL A 49 -19.54 -31.02 -5.48
C VAL A 49 -19.63 -31.82 -4.19
N ASP A 50 -20.53 -31.45 -3.29
CA ASP A 50 -20.79 -32.16 -2.04
C ASP A 50 -21.27 -33.60 -2.31
N ALA A 51 -22.22 -33.76 -3.23
CA ALA A 51 -22.71 -35.08 -3.64
C ALA A 51 -21.59 -35.93 -4.27
N TRP A 52 -20.77 -35.35 -5.15
CA TRP A 52 -19.67 -36.04 -5.80
C TRP A 52 -18.69 -36.60 -4.76
N HIS A 53 -18.27 -35.81 -3.77
CA HIS A 53 -17.39 -36.29 -2.71
C HIS A 53 -18.07 -37.26 -1.73
N GLY A 54 -19.39 -37.14 -1.53
CA GLY A 54 -20.17 -38.13 -0.77
C GLY A 54 -20.15 -39.51 -1.41
N GLU A 55 -20.18 -39.58 -2.74
CA GLU A 55 -20.10 -40.82 -3.52
C GLU A 55 -18.66 -41.34 -3.70
N HIS A 56 -17.66 -40.46 -3.60
CA HIS A 56 -16.23 -40.75 -3.80
C HIS A 56 -15.43 -40.46 -2.52
N ALA A 57 -15.85 -41.05 -1.41
CA ALA A 57 -15.26 -40.81 -0.11
C ALA A 57 -13.79 -41.29 -0.01
N GLY A 58 -12.95 -40.52 0.67
CA GLY A 58 -11.54 -40.82 0.90
C GLY A 58 -10.59 -39.88 0.13
N ALA A 59 -9.32 -39.89 0.51
CA ALA A 59 -8.31 -38.98 -0.04
C ALA A 59 -7.79 -39.37 -1.44
N ASP A 60 -8.08 -40.60 -1.87
CA ASP A 60 -7.52 -41.21 -3.09
C ASP A 60 -8.52 -41.20 -4.27
N TYR A 61 -9.45 -40.24 -4.31
CA TYR A 61 -10.38 -40.11 -5.43
C TYR A 61 -9.66 -39.81 -6.75
N ASP A 62 -10.24 -40.25 -7.86
CA ASP A 62 -9.66 -40.02 -9.20
C ASP A 62 -9.75 -38.53 -9.58
N ARG A 63 -8.59 -37.87 -9.63
CA ARG A 63 -8.47 -36.44 -9.97
C ARG A 63 -8.81 -36.14 -11.42
N ALA A 64 -8.58 -37.06 -12.35
CA ALA A 64 -8.94 -36.90 -13.75
C ALA A 64 -10.47 -36.96 -13.90
N ALA A 65 -11.11 -37.91 -13.21
CA ALA A 65 -12.56 -38.00 -13.13
C ALA A 65 -13.18 -36.75 -12.47
N TYR A 66 -12.58 -36.25 -11.38
CA TYR A 66 -13.04 -35.03 -10.72
C TYR A 66 -12.94 -33.80 -11.62
N LYS A 67 -11.83 -33.63 -12.34
CA LYS A 67 -11.69 -32.53 -13.33
C LYS A 67 -12.73 -32.63 -14.44
N ALA A 68 -12.99 -33.84 -14.95
CA ALA A 68 -14.03 -34.06 -15.95
C ALA A 68 -15.43 -33.74 -15.42
N PHE A 69 -15.72 -34.11 -14.16
CA PHE A 69 -16.94 -33.74 -13.46
C PHE A 69 -17.09 -32.22 -13.33
N LEU A 70 -16.07 -31.51 -12.85
CA LEU A 70 -16.09 -30.05 -12.71
C LEU A 70 -16.35 -29.34 -14.04
N LYS A 71 -15.78 -29.84 -15.14
CA LYS A 71 -16.12 -29.37 -16.49
C LYS A 71 -17.57 -29.70 -16.86
N GLY A 72 -18.01 -30.94 -16.60
CA GLY A 72 -19.36 -31.42 -16.91
C GLY A 72 -20.48 -30.66 -16.20
N ILE A 73 -20.24 -30.13 -15.01
CA ILE A 73 -21.21 -29.29 -14.28
C ILE A 73 -21.10 -27.79 -14.61
N GLY A 74 -20.16 -27.39 -15.48
CA GLY A 74 -19.93 -25.99 -15.85
C GLY A 74 -19.18 -25.16 -14.81
N TYR A 75 -18.50 -25.80 -13.86
CA TYR A 75 -17.66 -25.09 -12.88
C TYR A 75 -16.32 -24.68 -13.49
N LEU A 76 -15.63 -25.63 -14.12
CA LEU A 76 -14.38 -25.36 -14.84
C LEU A 76 -14.71 -25.08 -16.31
N LEU A 77 -14.68 -23.80 -16.67
CA LEU A 77 -14.89 -23.35 -18.05
C LEU A 77 -13.60 -23.50 -18.88
N ASP A 78 -13.75 -23.43 -20.19
CA ASP A 78 -12.59 -23.38 -21.08
C ASP A 78 -11.90 -22.02 -20.99
N GLU A 79 -10.58 -22.05 -21.12
CA GLU A 79 -9.76 -20.85 -21.08
C GLU A 79 -10.12 -19.95 -22.27
N PRO A 80 -10.35 -18.64 -22.05
CA PRO A 80 -10.60 -17.72 -23.14
C PRO A 80 -9.34 -17.56 -24.00
N ALA A 81 -9.51 -17.09 -25.24
CA ALA A 81 -8.36 -16.72 -26.08
C ALA A 81 -7.57 -15.57 -25.44
N ASP A 82 -6.27 -15.52 -25.71
CA ASP A 82 -5.39 -14.44 -25.28
C ASP A 82 -5.95 -13.06 -25.66
N PHE A 83 -5.95 -12.14 -24.70
CA PHE A 83 -6.34 -10.76 -24.90
C PHE A 83 -5.51 -9.83 -24.00
N GLN A 84 -5.63 -8.52 -24.24
CA GLN A 84 -5.03 -7.48 -23.40
C GLN A 84 -6.15 -6.64 -22.78
N ILE A 85 -6.04 -6.31 -21.50
CA ILE A 85 -6.98 -5.39 -20.85
C ILE A 85 -6.84 -3.98 -21.47
N THR A 86 -7.95 -3.25 -21.54
CA THR A 86 -8.00 -1.91 -22.16
C THR A 86 -8.35 -0.80 -21.16
N THR A 87 -8.26 -1.10 -19.86
CA THR A 87 -8.64 -0.16 -18.80
C THR A 87 -7.78 1.10 -18.86
N SER A 88 -8.42 2.27 -18.81
CA SER A 88 -7.78 3.59 -18.89
C SER A 88 -8.32 4.54 -17.82
N GLY A 89 -7.63 5.66 -17.57
CA GLY A 89 -8.05 6.64 -16.56
C GLY A 89 -7.84 6.14 -15.13
N VAL A 90 -6.80 5.32 -14.93
CA VAL A 90 -6.43 4.75 -13.63
C VAL A 90 -5.24 5.52 -13.07
N ASP A 91 -5.27 5.82 -11.77
CA ASP A 91 -4.20 6.55 -11.07
C ASP A 91 -2.86 5.79 -11.03
N THR A 92 -1.76 6.54 -10.94
CA THR A 92 -0.39 6.01 -10.99
C THR A 92 -0.05 5.12 -9.80
N GLU A 93 -0.69 5.36 -8.65
CA GLU A 93 -0.68 4.48 -7.48
C GLU A 93 -1.06 3.04 -7.78
N ILE A 94 -1.89 2.81 -8.80
CA ILE A 94 -2.38 1.49 -9.18
C ILE A 94 -1.61 0.95 -10.40
N THR A 95 -1.26 1.81 -11.36
CA THR A 95 -0.67 1.36 -12.64
C THR A 95 0.84 1.19 -12.62
N THR A 96 1.55 2.01 -11.84
CA THR A 96 2.98 2.23 -12.03
C THR A 96 3.77 2.00 -10.75
N THR A 97 3.20 2.36 -9.60
CA THR A 97 3.87 2.25 -8.30
C THR A 97 3.62 0.91 -7.65
N ALA A 98 4.68 0.19 -7.30
CA ALA A 98 4.60 -0.99 -6.46
C ALA A 98 4.79 -0.59 -4.99
N GLY A 99 3.84 -0.92 -4.12
CA GLY A 99 3.91 -0.57 -2.71
C GLY A 99 2.83 -1.23 -1.85
N PRO A 100 2.83 -0.95 -0.53
CA PRO A 100 1.85 -1.49 0.40
C PRO A 100 0.41 -1.02 0.10
N GLN A 101 -0.57 -1.89 0.36
CA GLN A 101 -1.99 -1.55 0.35
C GLN A 101 -2.61 -1.83 1.72
N LEU A 102 -3.18 -0.81 2.35
CA LEU A 102 -3.80 -0.91 3.67
C LEU A 102 -5.31 -1.20 3.55
N VAL A 103 -5.81 -2.09 4.41
CA VAL A 103 -7.24 -2.41 4.53
C VAL A 103 -7.71 -2.04 5.93
N VAL A 104 -8.81 -1.27 6.02
CA VAL A 104 -9.30 -0.69 7.28
C VAL A 104 -10.83 -0.69 7.34
N PRO A 105 -11.45 -0.88 8.52
CA PRO A 105 -12.90 -0.77 8.64
C PRO A 105 -13.36 0.69 8.55
N VAL A 106 -14.08 1.04 7.49
CA VAL A 106 -14.58 2.41 7.24
C VAL A 106 -15.52 2.93 8.33
N LEU A 107 -16.18 2.05 9.09
CA LEU A 107 -17.06 2.43 10.20
C LEU A 107 -16.32 3.02 11.41
N ASN A 108 -14.99 2.86 11.48
CA ASN A 108 -14.16 3.52 12.48
C ASN A 108 -13.46 4.73 11.85
N ALA A 109 -14.02 5.93 12.06
CA ALA A 109 -13.49 7.16 11.50
C ALA A 109 -12.02 7.43 11.88
N ARG A 110 -11.62 7.08 13.12
CA ARG A 110 -10.21 7.24 13.54
C ARG A 110 -9.29 6.36 12.71
N PHE A 111 -9.68 5.12 12.45
CA PHE A 111 -8.87 4.22 11.64
C PHE A 111 -8.86 4.64 10.17
N ALA A 112 -10.00 5.09 9.62
CA ALA A 112 -10.06 5.61 8.26
C ALA A 112 -9.17 6.84 8.05
N ILE A 113 -9.17 7.81 8.98
CA ILE A 113 -8.30 9.00 8.91
C ILE A 113 -6.83 8.60 9.02
N ASN A 114 -6.50 7.70 9.97
CA ASN A 114 -5.14 7.19 10.10
C ASN A 114 -4.68 6.49 8.82
N ALA A 115 -5.54 5.69 8.19
CA ALA A 115 -5.24 5.00 6.94
C ALA A 115 -5.06 5.97 5.77
N SER A 116 -5.89 7.01 5.66
CA SER A 116 -5.74 8.06 4.66
C SER A 116 -4.40 8.79 4.80
N ASN A 117 -3.97 9.07 6.03
CA ASN A 117 -2.72 9.77 6.31
C ASN A 117 -1.49 8.84 6.22
N ALA A 118 -1.67 7.53 6.20
CA ALA A 118 -0.58 6.54 6.17
C ALA A 118 0.18 6.49 4.84
N ARG A 119 -0.15 7.36 3.87
CA ARG A 119 0.68 7.55 2.66
C ARG A 119 2.10 7.97 2.99
N TRP A 120 2.27 8.74 4.08
CA TRP A 120 3.57 9.11 4.63
C TRP A 120 3.64 8.67 6.09
N GLY A 121 4.72 7.98 6.46
CA GLY A 121 4.92 7.45 7.80
C GLY A 121 6.34 7.70 8.29
N SER A 122 6.46 7.96 9.59
CA SER A 122 7.77 8.09 10.25
C SER A 122 8.42 6.71 10.37
N LEU A 123 9.51 6.50 9.64
CA LEU A 123 10.30 5.26 9.76
C LEU A 123 10.88 5.13 11.18
N TYR A 124 11.27 6.23 11.81
CA TYR A 124 11.82 6.22 13.16
C TYR A 124 10.78 5.75 14.17
N ASP A 125 9.53 6.25 14.09
CA ASP A 125 8.46 5.81 14.98
C ASP A 125 8.08 4.34 14.74
N ALA A 126 8.03 3.92 13.47
CA ALA A 126 7.75 2.53 13.10
C ALA A 126 8.81 1.57 13.65
N LEU A 127 10.09 1.93 13.56
CA LEU A 127 11.19 1.13 14.10
C LEU A 127 11.23 1.16 15.63
N TYR A 128 11.09 2.34 16.23
CA TYR A 128 11.16 2.50 17.68
C TYR A 128 9.99 1.79 18.37
N GLY A 129 8.77 1.92 17.83
CA GLY A 129 7.53 1.43 18.45
C GLY A 129 7.31 -0.08 18.33
N THR A 130 7.91 -0.74 17.35
CA THR A 130 7.70 -2.18 17.06
C THR A 130 8.83 -3.06 17.61
N ASP A 131 8.72 -4.36 17.39
CA ASP A 131 9.77 -5.36 17.69
C ASP A 131 10.82 -5.49 16.58
N ALA A 132 10.73 -4.68 15.51
CA ALA A 132 11.74 -4.62 14.46
C ALA A 132 13.13 -4.26 14.99
N ILE A 133 13.18 -3.45 16.06
CA ILE A 133 14.38 -3.27 16.88
C ILE A 133 14.20 -4.12 18.16
N PRO A 134 15.02 -5.17 18.36
CA PRO A 134 14.96 -6.00 19.55
C PRO A 134 15.13 -5.21 20.85
N GLU A 135 14.37 -5.58 21.87
CA GLU A 135 14.45 -5.00 23.22
C GLU A 135 15.50 -5.74 24.06
N THR A 136 16.75 -5.74 23.59
CA THR A 136 17.91 -6.35 24.26
C THR A 136 19.02 -5.34 24.46
N ASP A 137 19.99 -5.67 25.33
CA ASP A 137 21.21 -4.89 25.55
C ASP A 137 20.96 -3.42 25.95
N GLY A 138 19.93 -3.18 26.76
CA GLY A 138 19.57 -1.83 27.20
C GLY A 138 18.74 -1.03 26.20
N ALA A 139 18.24 -1.65 25.13
CA ALA A 139 17.38 -1.03 24.10
C ALA A 139 15.88 -1.30 24.30
N GLU A 140 15.46 -1.61 25.52
CA GLU A 140 14.06 -1.78 25.89
C GLU A 140 13.28 -0.48 25.67
N LYS A 141 12.00 -0.60 25.30
CA LYS A 141 11.07 0.54 25.31
C LYS A 141 10.76 0.91 26.76
N GLY A 142 10.61 2.21 26.99
CA GLY A 142 10.22 2.76 28.29
C GLY A 142 9.13 3.81 28.16
N THR A 143 8.84 4.48 29.28
CA THR A 143 7.91 5.63 29.31
C THR A 143 8.54 6.94 28.81
N SER A 144 9.86 6.96 28.65
CA SER A 144 10.63 8.06 28.08
C SER A 144 11.51 7.56 26.94
N TYR A 145 12.08 8.50 26.17
CA TYR A 145 13.02 8.18 25.10
C TYR A 145 14.28 7.49 25.67
N ASN A 146 14.55 6.29 25.15
CA ASN A 146 15.75 5.53 25.44
C ASN A 146 16.76 5.78 24.32
N LYS A 147 17.83 6.52 24.62
CA LYS A 147 18.88 6.85 23.65
C LYS A 147 19.54 5.60 23.06
N VAL A 148 19.75 4.53 23.84
CA VAL A 148 20.37 3.29 23.35
C VAL A 148 19.52 2.66 22.25
N ARG A 149 18.19 2.65 22.42
CA ARG A 149 17.25 2.21 21.40
C ARG A 149 17.21 3.16 20.21
N GLY A 150 17.15 4.46 20.46
CA GLY A 150 17.14 5.48 19.43
C GLY A 150 18.37 5.47 18.53
N ASP A 151 19.56 5.21 19.09
CA ASP A 151 20.80 5.05 18.32
C ASP A 151 20.72 3.81 17.39
N LYS A 152 20.08 2.71 17.81
CA LYS A 152 19.82 1.55 16.94
C LYS A 152 18.82 1.87 15.82
N VAL A 153 17.79 2.67 16.10
CA VAL A 153 16.84 3.15 15.08
C VAL A 153 17.55 4.01 14.03
N ILE A 154 18.40 4.94 14.48
CA ILE A 154 19.20 5.80 13.58
C ILE A 154 20.14 4.94 12.73
N ALA A 155 20.84 3.97 13.32
CA ALA A 155 21.72 3.06 12.59
C ALA A 155 20.97 2.31 11.49
N PHE A 156 19.82 1.70 11.82
CA PHE A 156 18.98 1.02 10.83
C PHE A 156 18.57 1.96 9.69
N ALA A 157 18.13 3.17 10.01
CA ALA A 157 17.71 4.13 8.99
C ALA A 157 18.87 4.61 8.11
N ARG A 158 20.10 4.69 8.65
CA ARG A 158 21.30 5.00 7.86
C ARG A 158 21.68 3.86 6.93
N ASP A 159 21.58 2.61 7.40
CA ASP A 159 21.79 1.43 6.56
C ASP A 159 20.76 1.38 5.41
N PHE A 160 19.49 1.69 5.70
CA PHE A 160 18.46 1.84 4.67
C PHE A 160 18.81 2.91 3.62
N LEU A 161 19.35 4.05 4.04
CA LEU A 161 19.79 5.10 3.11
C LEU A 161 20.96 4.63 2.25
N ASP A 162 21.91 3.88 2.78
CA ASP A 162 23.02 3.33 1.97
C ASP A 162 22.53 2.34 0.91
N GLU A 163 21.46 1.59 1.20
CA GLU A 163 20.84 0.68 0.24
C GLU A 163 20.01 1.42 -0.81
N ALA A 164 19.12 2.33 -0.39
CA ALA A 164 18.12 2.96 -1.26
C ALA A 164 18.59 4.28 -1.90
N LEU A 165 19.61 4.92 -1.33
CA LEU A 165 20.14 6.23 -1.73
C LEU A 165 21.68 6.23 -1.69
N PRO A 166 22.37 5.27 -2.34
CA PRO A 166 23.81 5.11 -2.17
C PRO A 166 24.58 6.39 -2.54
N LEU A 167 25.56 6.75 -1.69
CA LEU A 167 26.52 7.81 -2.00
C LEU A 167 27.51 7.34 -3.08
N SER A 168 28.09 8.29 -3.81
CA SER A 168 29.15 8.02 -4.80
C SER A 168 30.38 7.36 -4.18
N SER A 169 30.64 7.64 -2.90
CA SER A 169 31.61 6.95 -2.05
C SER A 169 31.26 7.18 -0.57
N GLY A 170 31.63 6.25 0.31
CA GLY A 170 31.36 6.36 1.74
C GLY A 170 29.99 5.81 2.12
N SER A 171 29.43 6.32 3.22
CA SER A 171 28.18 5.87 3.83
C SER A 171 27.44 7.05 4.44
N HIS A 172 26.11 6.95 4.53
CA HIS A 172 25.26 7.86 5.29
C HIS A 172 25.55 7.81 6.81
N VAL A 173 26.18 6.74 7.30
CA VAL A 173 26.63 6.63 8.69
C VAL A 173 27.70 7.69 8.97
N GLY A 174 27.45 8.52 9.98
CA GLY A 174 28.40 9.56 10.41
C GLY A 174 28.40 10.83 9.54
N THR A 175 27.44 11.00 8.63
CA THR A 175 27.28 12.26 7.89
C THR A 175 27.02 13.43 8.83
N THR A 176 27.66 14.57 8.60
CA THR A 176 27.61 15.76 9.45
C THR A 176 26.79 16.90 8.84
N GLY A 177 26.43 16.82 7.56
CA GLY A 177 25.60 17.83 6.92
C GLY A 177 25.10 17.41 5.55
N TYR A 178 23.94 17.94 5.18
CA TYR A 178 23.33 17.82 3.86
C TYR A 178 23.04 19.22 3.33
N VAL A 179 23.49 19.52 2.11
CA VAL A 179 23.16 20.75 1.40
C VAL A 179 22.78 20.44 -0.03
N VAL A 180 21.93 21.27 -0.62
CA VAL A 180 21.55 21.19 -2.03
C VAL A 180 22.28 22.30 -2.79
N ASP A 181 23.11 21.91 -3.75
CA ASP A 181 23.93 22.82 -4.56
C ASP A 181 23.62 22.59 -6.04
N ALA A 182 23.13 23.62 -6.74
CA ALA A 182 22.80 23.57 -8.17
C ALA A 182 22.01 22.31 -8.61
N ALA A 183 20.97 21.95 -7.84
CA ALA A 183 20.13 20.77 -8.03
C ALA A 183 20.82 19.41 -7.83
N SER A 184 21.95 19.38 -7.13
CA SER A 184 22.63 18.16 -6.67
C SER A 184 22.72 18.13 -5.14
N LEU A 185 22.66 16.94 -4.56
CA LEU A 185 22.91 16.76 -3.13
C LEU A 185 24.42 16.76 -2.86
N ARG A 186 24.86 17.51 -1.85
CA ARG A 186 26.19 17.43 -1.29
C ARG A 186 26.10 16.98 0.16
N VAL A 187 26.79 15.91 0.48
CA VAL A 187 26.78 15.27 1.80
C VAL A 187 28.17 15.37 2.38
N THR A 188 28.29 15.96 3.57
CA THR A 188 29.56 16.04 4.30
C THR A 188 29.71 14.82 5.20
N LEU A 189 30.80 14.07 5.01
CA LEU A 189 31.13 12.88 5.79
C LEU A 189 31.87 13.25 7.09
N ALA A 190 32.05 12.27 7.97
CA ALA A 190 32.74 12.46 9.26
C ALA A 190 34.21 12.89 9.11
N ASP A 191 34.87 12.52 8.01
CA ASP A 191 36.25 12.91 7.70
C ASP A 191 36.37 14.32 7.08
N GLY A 192 35.25 15.02 6.92
CA GLY A 192 35.17 16.36 6.33
C GLY A 192 35.13 16.36 4.81
N SER A 193 35.20 15.20 4.13
CA SER A 193 35.00 15.12 2.69
C SER A 193 33.55 15.37 2.31
N THR A 194 33.32 15.84 1.08
CA THR A 194 31.98 16.07 0.53
C THR A 194 31.77 15.18 -0.68
N VAL A 195 30.67 14.43 -0.67
CA VAL A 195 30.30 13.49 -1.73
C VAL A 195 28.88 13.80 -2.23
N GLY A 196 28.55 13.34 -3.43
CA GLY A 196 27.19 13.34 -3.95
C GLY A 196 26.56 11.95 -3.93
N LEU A 197 25.32 11.86 -4.39
CA LEU A 197 24.65 10.58 -4.67
C LEU A 197 25.36 9.82 -5.80
N LYS A 198 25.30 8.49 -5.76
CA LYS A 198 25.73 7.64 -6.87
C LYS A 198 24.84 7.83 -8.09
N ASP A 199 23.53 8.00 -7.87
CA ASP A 199 22.57 8.42 -8.88
C ASP A 199 21.95 9.77 -8.48
N PRO A 200 22.39 10.88 -9.10
CA PRO A 200 21.86 12.21 -8.80
C PRO A 200 20.37 12.38 -9.13
N SER A 201 19.80 11.56 -10.01
CA SER A 201 18.38 11.66 -10.40
C SER A 201 17.41 11.26 -9.29
N GLN A 202 17.92 10.60 -8.24
CA GLN A 202 17.13 10.25 -7.06
C GLN A 202 16.75 11.48 -6.22
N LEU A 203 17.44 12.61 -6.35
CA LEU A 203 17.07 13.86 -5.69
C LEU A 203 15.94 14.55 -6.48
N LEU A 204 14.81 14.82 -5.81
CA LEU A 204 13.66 15.47 -6.44
C LEU A 204 13.41 16.90 -5.94
N GLY A 205 13.80 17.22 -4.71
CA GLY A 205 13.56 18.53 -4.15
C GLY A 205 13.94 18.63 -2.67
N TYR A 206 13.66 19.79 -2.09
CA TYR A 206 13.91 20.07 -0.68
C TYR A 206 12.92 21.13 -0.16
N GLN A 207 12.81 21.21 1.16
CA GLN A 207 12.16 22.30 1.89
C GLN A 207 13.22 23.08 2.68
N GLY A 208 12.93 24.35 3.00
CA GLY A 208 13.91 25.25 3.64
C GLY A 208 14.82 25.92 2.60
N THR A 209 16.04 26.29 3.01
CA THR A 209 17.04 26.88 2.11
C THR A 209 18.01 25.80 1.62
N PRO A 210 18.61 25.94 0.43
CA PRO A 210 19.52 24.92 -0.10
C PRO A 210 20.74 24.64 0.81
N ASP A 211 21.22 25.66 1.53
CA ASP A 211 22.33 25.59 2.47
C ASP A 211 21.95 25.04 3.86
N ALA A 212 20.66 25.05 4.19
CA ALA A 212 20.12 24.51 5.44
C ALA A 212 18.71 23.93 5.21
N PRO A 213 18.59 22.81 4.47
CA PRO A 213 17.29 22.23 4.16
C PRO A 213 16.66 21.62 5.42
N THR A 214 15.34 21.78 5.57
CA THR A 214 14.57 21.15 6.67
C THR A 214 14.03 19.78 6.29
N ALA A 215 13.88 19.53 4.99
CA ALA A 215 13.56 18.22 4.44
C ALA A 215 14.19 18.09 3.05
N ILE A 216 14.64 16.89 2.68
CA ILE A 216 15.15 16.58 1.34
C ILE A 216 14.39 15.37 0.79
N LEU A 217 13.79 15.53 -0.38
CA LEU A 217 12.91 14.55 -1.01
C LEU A 217 13.67 13.73 -2.04
N PHE A 218 13.54 12.41 -1.91
CA PHE A 218 14.17 11.43 -2.79
C PHE A 218 13.14 10.46 -3.40
N VAL A 219 13.57 9.75 -4.44
CA VAL A 219 12.84 8.63 -5.02
C VAL A 219 13.75 7.41 -5.23
N HIS A 220 13.22 6.23 -4.94
CA HIS A 220 13.84 4.94 -5.26
C HIS A 220 12.74 3.93 -5.61
N ASN A 221 12.87 3.23 -6.74
CA ASN A 221 11.85 2.30 -7.25
C ASN A 221 10.42 2.89 -7.33
N GLY A 222 10.30 4.18 -7.63
CA GLY A 222 9.03 4.90 -7.72
C GLY A 222 8.40 5.28 -6.37
N LEU A 223 9.02 4.90 -5.25
CA LEU A 223 8.59 5.30 -3.91
C LEU A 223 9.41 6.48 -3.42
N HIS A 224 8.71 7.43 -2.81
CA HIS A 224 9.33 8.64 -2.29
C HIS A 224 9.62 8.47 -0.79
N PHE A 225 10.69 9.11 -0.33
CA PHE A 225 11.02 9.25 1.09
C PHE A 225 11.76 10.56 1.33
N GLU A 226 11.67 11.05 2.57
CA GLU A 226 12.32 12.30 2.96
C GLU A 226 13.35 12.05 4.06
N ILE A 227 14.47 12.76 3.98
CA ILE A 227 15.33 12.99 5.14
C ILE A 227 14.86 14.29 5.78
N GLN A 228 14.30 14.19 6.99
CA GLN A 228 13.88 15.32 7.82
C GLN A 228 15.05 15.80 8.69
N ILE A 229 15.27 17.12 8.77
CA ILE A 229 16.43 17.73 9.42
C ILE A 229 15.96 18.86 10.35
N ASP A 230 16.17 18.66 11.65
CA ASP A 230 15.91 19.64 12.72
C ASP A 230 16.96 19.43 13.84
N PRO A 231 18.00 20.28 13.93
CA PRO A 231 19.19 20.08 14.77
C PRO A 231 19.04 20.49 16.24
#